data_AF-A0A238Y0P2-F1
#
_entry.id   AF-A0A238Y0P2-F1
#
_cell.length_a   1.000
_cell.length_b   1.000
_cell.length_c   1.000
_cell.angle_alpha   90.00
_cell.angle_beta   90.00
_cell.angle_gamma   90.00
#
_symmetry.space_group_name_H-M   'P 1'
#
loop_
_entity.id
_entity.type
_entity.pdbx_description
1 polymer ?
#
loop_
_entity_poly.entity_id
_entity_poly.type
_entity_poly.pdbx_seq_one_letter_code
_entity_poly.pdbx_strand_id
1 'polypeptide(L)'
;MRKLLLFSLPAVLLISAGCNSFESISDSESPEACKYEVTKALDKQDYDKAIALLNGICKTAFSDEKRNINLGAAYLGKAGYDIPSLLSDLLDSTDSDDPMATFLSKVAGENPGDDLKDLEEARKYYSNALGNIDCNSTSLDYFEKDVCFFKGIADFAKAATSFSLLFQSVGVEENVQQVIEIWAGGNDTESLTCDLDANQNNVPDSVEFSAGALEYAATGNVTSCDSVVPEGNFTFGYPNKKFEVIKLTINANGTCSDNATDYKVLEILSSDTKTVVLTDGYCDADNGTTCDALNETARCYPCPIVTENDTETVISSIVELINNGTETMASVISDDNEDVEESLTDIKRDICEPNPSACLCSFDGVTWNDCTNDTLDSATDVKIKSDNETLVQDLLADYLTK
;
A
#
# COMPACT_ATOMS: atom_id res chain seq x y z
N MET A 1 31.24 -12.62 -1.99
CA MET A 1 32.28 -11.70 -2.51
C MET A 1 31.58 -10.44 -2.99
N ARG A 2 31.67 -9.34 -2.22
CA ARG A 2 31.00 -8.07 -2.54
C ARG A 2 31.52 -7.51 -3.86
N LYS A 3 30.68 -7.49 -4.90
CA LYS A 3 30.88 -6.64 -6.08
C LYS A 3 30.05 -5.38 -5.85
N LEU A 4 30.72 -4.23 -5.74
CA LEU A 4 30.06 -2.94 -5.84
C LEU A 4 29.40 -2.86 -7.22
N LEU A 5 28.08 -2.95 -7.28
CA LEU A 5 27.30 -2.47 -8.41
C LEU A 5 27.15 -0.95 -8.23
N LEU A 6 28.06 -0.19 -8.86
CA LEU A 6 27.81 1.21 -9.15
C LEU A 6 26.69 1.26 -10.19
N PHE A 7 25.44 1.37 -9.74
CA PHE A 7 24.37 1.85 -10.60
C PHE A 7 24.61 3.34 -10.86
N SER A 8 25.23 3.64 -12.01
CA SER A 8 25.12 4.95 -12.59
C SER A 8 23.67 5.13 -13.02
N LEU A 9 22.87 5.82 -12.20
CA LEU A 9 21.71 6.53 -12.73
C LEU A 9 22.18 7.29 -13.98
N PRO A 10 21.39 7.35 -15.06
CA PRO A 10 21.64 8.32 -16.10
C PRO A 10 21.48 9.71 -15.47
N ALA A 11 22.60 10.24 -14.98
CA ALA A 11 22.82 11.66 -14.90
C ALA A 11 22.40 12.21 -16.26
N VAL A 12 21.28 12.93 -16.27
CA VAL A 12 20.75 13.63 -17.43
C VAL A 12 21.93 14.21 -18.19
N LEU A 13 22.17 13.65 -19.37
CA LEU A 13 23.29 13.97 -20.24
C LEU A 13 23.32 15.48 -20.46
N LEU A 14 24.23 16.14 -19.74
CA LEU A 14 24.69 17.50 -19.97
C LEU A 14 25.30 17.56 -21.37
N ILE A 15 24.48 17.87 -22.37
CA ILE A 15 24.99 18.44 -23.62
C ILE A 15 25.42 19.87 -23.30
N SER A 16 26.65 19.95 -22.82
CA SER A 16 27.42 21.18 -22.71
C SER A 16 27.87 21.61 -24.10
N ALA A 17 27.12 22.54 -24.70
CA ALA A 17 27.65 23.46 -25.70
C ALA A 17 27.52 24.88 -25.10
N GLY A 18 28.66 25.48 -24.78
CA GLY A 18 28.76 26.56 -23.81
C GLY A 18 28.32 27.95 -24.25
N CYS A 19 28.23 28.85 -23.27
CA CYS A 19 29.16 29.98 -23.15
C CYS A 19 28.96 30.69 -21.81
N ASN A 20 30.08 30.96 -21.13
CA ASN A 20 30.18 31.95 -20.07
C ASN A 20 29.78 33.32 -20.63
N SER A 21 28.89 34.03 -19.93
CA SER A 21 28.75 35.51 -19.83
C SER A 21 27.28 35.86 -19.73
N PHE A 22 26.80 36.25 -18.55
CA PHE A 22 25.88 37.37 -18.28
C PHE A 22 25.42 37.28 -16.81
N GLU A 23 26.18 37.91 -15.93
CA GLU A 23 25.57 38.60 -14.80
C GLU A 23 24.56 39.61 -15.39
N SER A 24 23.34 39.66 -14.84
CA SER A 24 22.29 40.64 -15.19
C SER A 24 21.45 40.38 -16.46
N ILE A 25 20.72 39.25 -16.54
CA ILE A 25 19.28 39.15 -16.92
C ILE A 25 18.76 37.81 -16.33
N SER A 26 18.55 37.69 -15.02
CA SER A 26 17.96 36.46 -14.46
C SER A 26 16.44 36.54 -14.60
N ASP A 27 15.92 36.11 -15.75
CA ASP A 27 14.50 35.74 -15.84
C ASP A 27 14.33 34.47 -15.01
N SER A 28 13.99 34.66 -13.72
CA SER A 28 13.60 33.61 -12.79
C SER A 28 12.36 32.84 -13.25
N GLU A 29 11.71 33.32 -14.32
CA GLU A 29 10.52 32.72 -14.94
C GLU A 29 10.82 32.05 -16.30
N SER A 30 12.09 31.99 -16.72
CA SER A 30 12.44 31.21 -17.92
C SER A 30 12.14 29.72 -17.70
N PRO A 31 11.71 28.98 -18.74
CA PRO A 31 11.43 27.55 -18.62
C PRO A 31 12.61 26.75 -18.04
N GLU A 32 13.84 27.12 -18.36
CA GLU A 32 15.07 26.51 -17.85
C GLU A 32 15.31 26.82 -16.36
N ALA A 33 15.08 28.06 -15.92
CA ALA A 33 15.17 28.42 -14.51
C ALA A 33 14.11 27.69 -13.68
N CYS A 34 12.89 27.56 -14.22
CA CYS A 34 11.81 26.81 -13.59
C CYS A 34 12.15 25.32 -13.44
N LYS A 35 12.68 24.68 -14.50
CA LYS A 35 13.14 23.29 -14.42
C LYS A 35 14.21 23.11 -13.36
N TYR A 36 15.20 24.01 -13.34
CA TYR A 36 16.28 23.96 -12.35
C TYR A 36 15.76 24.12 -10.92
N GLU A 37 14.87 25.07 -10.64
CA GLU A 37 14.35 25.29 -9.29
C GLU A 37 13.44 24.17 -8.80
N VAL A 38 12.66 23.53 -9.69
CA VAL A 38 11.88 22.32 -9.35
C VAL A 38 12.82 21.16 -9.03
N THR A 39 13.79 20.84 -9.89
CA THR A 39 14.75 19.75 -9.63
C THR A 39 15.51 19.98 -8.33
N LYS A 40 15.97 21.21 -8.10
CA LYS A 40 16.64 21.59 -6.85
C LYS A 40 15.74 21.47 -5.61
N ALA A 41 14.43 21.68 -5.74
CA ALA A 41 13.49 21.47 -4.64
C ALA A 41 13.35 19.96 -4.34
N LEU A 42 13.17 19.14 -5.38
CA LEU A 42 13.12 17.68 -5.26
C LEU A 42 14.42 17.11 -4.65
N ASP A 43 15.59 17.51 -5.15
CA ASP A 43 16.90 17.05 -4.64
C ASP A 43 17.14 17.45 -3.18
N LYS A 44 16.50 18.53 -2.72
CA LYS A 44 16.57 19.02 -1.34
C LYS A 44 15.45 18.46 -0.46
N GLN A 45 14.62 17.56 -0.99
CA GLN A 45 13.45 17.01 -0.30
C GLN A 45 12.46 18.09 0.16
N ASP A 46 12.45 19.24 -0.53
CA ASP A 46 11.50 20.34 -0.30
C ASP A 46 10.27 20.12 -1.20
N TYR A 47 9.53 19.05 -0.91
CA TYR A 47 8.46 18.54 -1.76
C TYR A 47 7.28 19.51 -1.88
N ASP A 48 6.89 20.17 -0.78
CA ASP A 48 5.84 21.19 -0.81
C ASP A 48 6.20 22.36 -1.74
N LYS A 49 7.48 22.79 -1.73
CA LYS A 49 7.94 23.81 -2.68
C LYS A 49 7.91 23.29 -4.11
N ALA A 50 8.33 22.06 -4.36
CA ALA A 50 8.28 21.47 -5.70
C ALA A 50 6.83 21.44 -6.23
N ILE A 51 5.88 20.97 -5.42
CA ILE A 51 4.44 20.94 -5.73
C ILE A 51 3.92 22.35 -6.02
N ALA A 52 4.25 23.33 -5.16
CA ALA A 52 3.82 24.72 -5.34
C ALA A 52 4.36 25.35 -6.64
N LEU A 53 5.61 25.05 -7.01
CA LEU A 53 6.19 25.51 -8.27
C LEU A 53 5.50 24.87 -9.48
N LEU A 54 5.29 23.55 -9.45
CA LEU A 54 4.70 22.77 -10.54
C LEU A 54 3.22 23.11 -10.78
N ASN A 55 2.47 23.42 -9.73
CA ASN A 55 1.07 23.86 -9.83
C ASN A 55 0.91 25.37 -10.04
N GLY A 56 1.98 26.13 -9.82
CA GLY A 56 2.00 27.59 -9.92
C GLY A 56 2.83 28.10 -11.10
N ILE A 57 3.83 28.91 -10.77
CA ILE A 57 4.59 29.71 -11.75
C ILE A 57 5.34 28.88 -12.79
N CYS A 58 5.68 27.62 -12.49
CA CYS A 58 6.44 26.75 -13.39
C CYS A 58 5.57 25.77 -14.17
N LYS A 59 4.23 25.85 -14.06
CA LYS A 59 3.29 24.93 -14.72
C LYS A 59 3.52 24.80 -16.23
N THR A 60 3.84 25.91 -16.91
CA THR A 60 4.05 25.95 -18.37
C THR A 60 5.48 25.65 -18.81
N ALA A 61 6.42 25.47 -17.86
CA ALA A 61 7.80 25.14 -18.17
C ALA A 61 7.99 23.66 -18.56
N PHE A 62 7.01 22.82 -18.27
CA PHE A 62 6.99 21.38 -18.51
C PHE A 62 5.85 21.02 -19.48
N SER A 63 6.02 19.92 -20.24
CA SER A 63 4.86 19.27 -20.85
C SER A 63 3.97 18.68 -19.75
N ASP A 64 2.71 18.40 -20.04
CA ASP A 64 1.78 17.88 -19.05
C ASP A 64 2.28 16.55 -18.45
N GLU A 65 2.82 15.65 -19.28
CA GLU A 65 3.35 14.35 -18.85
C GLU A 65 4.55 14.53 -17.92
N LYS A 66 5.50 15.40 -18.30
CA LYS A 66 6.68 15.69 -17.47
C LYS A 66 6.31 16.38 -16.17
N ARG A 67 5.34 17.30 -16.20
CA ARG A 67 4.85 17.96 -14.98
C ARG A 67 4.25 16.91 -14.04
N ASN A 68 3.41 16.04 -14.57
CA ASN A 68 2.76 14.98 -13.81
C ASN A 68 3.79 14.01 -13.21
N ILE A 69 4.83 13.59 -13.93
CA ILE A 69 5.90 12.77 -13.33
C ILE A 69 6.59 13.49 -12.16
N ASN A 70 6.90 14.77 -12.30
CA ASN A 70 7.55 15.52 -11.23
C ASN A 70 6.62 15.77 -10.03
N LEU A 71 5.31 15.93 -10.27
CA LEU A 71 4.31 15.99 -9.19
C LEU A 71 4.20 14.63 -8.49
N GLY A 72 4.15 13.54 -9.26
CA GLY A 72 4.16 12.18 -8.73
C GLY A 72 5.37 11.91 -7.83
N ALA A 73 6.57 12.29 -8.29
CA ALA A 73 7.78 12.15 -7.49
C ALA A 73 7.79 13.04 -6.24
N ALA A 74 7.22 14.24 -6.31
CA ALA A 74 7.12 15.12 -5.15
C ALA A 74 6.18 14.56 -4.08
N TYR A 75 5.03 14.02 -4.48
CA TYR A 75 4.08 13.40 -3.56
C TYR A 75 4.61 12.08 -2.99
N LEU A 76 5.28 11.25 -3.79
CA LEU A 76 5.97 10.06 -3.29
C LEU A 76 7.01 10.41 -2.21
N GLY A 77 7.79 11.47 -2.46
CA GLY A 77 8.73 12.04 -1.49
C GLY A 77 8.06 12.56 -0.22
N LYS A 78 6.91 13.19 -0.36
CA LYS A 78 6.14 13.73 0.76
C LYS A 78 5.60 12.63 1.68
N ALA A 79 5.24 11.48 1.11
CA ALA A 79 4.93 10.25 1.83
C ALA A 79 6.17 9.58 2.49
N GLY A 80 7.32 10.25 2.52
CA GLY A 80 8.54 9.73 3.14
C GLY A 80 9.37 8.80 2.26
N TYR A 81 8.97 8.58 1.00
CA TYR A 81 9.63 7.63 0.11
C TYR A 81 10.42 8.33 -1.00
N ASP A 82 11.68 7.92 -1.18
CA ASP A 82 12.41 8.23 -2.40
C ASP A 82 12.64 6.96 -3.24
N ILE A 83 12.58 7.10 -4.56
CA ILE A 83 12.70 5.98 -5.51
C ILE A 83 14.00 5.19 -5.29
N PRO A 84 15.18 5.82 -5.11
CA PRO A 84 16.41 5.08 -4.81
C PRO A 84 16.35 4.25 -3.54
N SER A 85 15.75 4.76 -2.46
CA SER A 85 15.63 4.07 -1.18
C SER A 85 14.67 2.90 -1.27
N LEU A 86 13.48 3.09 -1.87
CA LEU A 86 12.54 1.99 -2.13
C LEU A 86 13.16 0.90 -3.02
N LEU A 87 13.93 1.29 -4.03
CA LEU A 87 14.65 0.34 -4.87
C LEU A 87 15.76 -0.38 -4.08
N SER A 88 16.47 0.32 -3.20
CA SER A 88 17.48 -0.30 -2.33
C SER A 88 16.84 -1.28 -1.36
N ASP A 89 15.72 -0.90 -0.73
CA ASP A 89 15.01 -1.74 0.22
C ASP A 89 14.48 -3.01 -0.44
N LEU A 90 14.00 -2.88 -1.68
CA LEU A 90 13.59 -3.98 -2.55
C LEU A 90 14.76 -4.88 -2.96
N LEU A 91 15.86 -4.31 -3.44
CA LEU A 91 17.04 -5.09 -3.82
C LEU A 91 17.69 -5.78 -2.61
N ASP A 92 17.66 -5.14 -1.44
CA ASP A 92 18.16 -5.73 -0.21
C ASP A 92 17.18 -6.77 0.38
N SER A 93 15.91 -6.79 -0.04
CA SER A 93 14.96 -7.82 0.40
C SER A 93 15.09 -9.11 -0.43
N THR A 94 15.56 -9.03 -1.68
CA THR A 94 15.70 -10.22 -2.55
C THR A 94 16.67 -11.27 -2.02
N ASP A 95 17.61 -10.89 -1.14
CA ASP A 95 18.56 -11.80 -0.52
C ASP A 95 18.00 -12.53 0.73
N SER A 96 16.72 -12.36 1.07
CA SER A 96 16.07 -12.97 2.24
C SER A 96 15.23 -14.20 1.87
N ASP A 97 14.94 -15.04 2.87
CA ASP A 97 14.08 -16.23 2.70
C ASP A 97 12.61 -15.85 2.39
N ASP A 98 12.19 -14.62 2.72
CA ASP A 98 10.94 -14.00 2.26
C ASP A 98 11.18 -12.54 1.84
N PRO A 99 11.45 -12.31 0.53
CA PRO A 99 11.67 -10.99 -0.03
C PRO A 99 10.50 -10.02 0.12
N MET A 100 9.26 -10.53 0.20
CA MET A 100 8.09 -9.68 0.36
C MET A 100 7.96 -9.22 1.80
N ALA A 101 8.00 -10.14 2.77
CA ALA A 101 7.99 -9.82 4.20
C ALA A 101 9.00 -8.73 4.54
N THR A 102 10.24 -8.97 4.10
CA THR A 102 11.39 -8.11 4.36
C THR A 102 11.24 -6.76 3.68
N PHE A 103 10.57 -6.69 2.53
CA PHE A 103 10.27 -5.42 1.90
C PHE A 103 9.15 -4.67 2.64
N LEU A 104 8.03 -5.34 2.91
CA LEU A 104 6.87 -4.77 3.60
C LEU A 104 7.29 -4.19 4.95
N SER A 105 8.17 -4.88 5.68
CA SER A 105 8.68 -4.42 6.96
C SER A 105 9.55 -3.16 6.85
N LYS A 106 10.34 -3.01 5.77
CA LYS A 106 11.14 -1.80 5.52
C LYS A 106 10.28 -0.60 5.14
N VAL A 107 9.15 -0.83 4.49
CA VAL A 107 8.25 0.23 3.99
C VAL A 107 7.18 0.61 5.02
N ALA A 108 6.90 -0.24 6.01
CA ALA A 108 6.04 0.07 7.15
C ALA A 108 6.63 1.22 8.00
N GLY A 109 6.21 2.45 7.67
CA GLY A 109 6.69 3.69 8.29
C GLY A 109 5.93 4.11 9.55
N GLU A 110 6.42 5.18 10.19
CA GLU A 110 5.90 5.71 11.46
C GLU A 110 4.60 6.55 11.33
N ASN A 111 4.22 7.06 10.15
CA ASN A 111 3.01 7.90 9.93
C ASN A 111 2.17 7.50 8.71
N PRO A 112 1.70 6.24 8.63
CA PRO A 112 1.23 5.67 7.38
C PRO A 112 -0.07 6.29 6.81
N GLY A 113 -0.89 7.00 7.59
CA GLY A 113 -2.15 7.56 7.09
C GLY A 113 -2.02 8.81 6.23
N ASP A 114 -1.12 9.74 6.57
CA ASP A 114 -0.80 10.87 5.71
C ASP A 114 0.06 10.43 4.51
N ASP A 115 0.93 9.44 4.72
CA ASP A 115 1.70 8.80 3.65
C ASP A 115 0.77 8.20 2.58
N LEU A 116 -0.33 7.54 2.99
CA LEU A 116 -1.28 6.93 2.06
C LEU A 116 -1.96 7.94 1.12
N LYS A 117 -2.33 9.12 1.63
CA LYS A 117 -2.95 10.18 0.81
C LYS A 117 -1.97 10.74 -0.21
N ASP A 118 -0.73 10.97 0.21
CA ASP A 118 0.32 11.47 -0.68
C ASP A 118 0.71 10.40 -1.71
N LEU A 119 0.73 9.11 -1.35
CA LEU A 119 0.90 8.01 -2.30
C LEU A 119 -0.22 7.94 -3.33
N GLU A 120 -1.48 8.14 -2.94
CA GLU A 120 -2.61 8.18 -3.88
C GLU A 120 -2.48 9.32 -4.88
N GLU A 121 -2.12 10.52 -4.42
CA GLU A 121 -1.83 11.63 -5.33
C GLU A 121 -0.65 11.32 -6.25
N ALA A 122 0.40 10.68 -5.74
CA ALA A 122 1.54 10.27 -6.57
C ALA A 122 1.11 9.36 -7.73
N ARG A 123 0.32 8.31 -7.41
CA ARG A 123 -0.23 7.34 -8.37
C ARG A 123 -1.13 7.99 -9.39
N LYS A 124 -2.00 8.90 -8.96
CA LYS A 124 -2.88 9.70 -9.83
C LYS A 124 -2.07 10.52 -10.82
N TYR A 125 -0.99 11.17 -10.39
CA TYR A 125 -0.14 11.91 -11.32
C TYR A 125 0.61 11.01 -12.30
N TYR A 126 1.15 9.85 -11.86
CA TYR A 126 1.76 8.91 -12.80
C TYR A 126 0.74 8.37 -13.81
N SER A 127 -0.47 8.06 -13.37
CA SER A 127 -1.58 7.64 -14.25
C SER A 127 -1.95 8.76 -15.23
N ASN A 128 -1.99 10.01 -14.78
CA ASN A 128 -2.22 11.17 -15.65
C ASN A 128 -1.08 11.41 -16.65
N ALA A 129 0.15 10.99 -16.34
CA ALA A 129 1.28 11.05 -17.28
C ALA A 129 1.19 9.95 -18.36
N LEU A 130 0.63 8.78 -18.03
CA LEU A 130 0.35 7.68 -18.96
C LEU A 130 -0.91 7.91 -19.80
N GLY A 131 -1.90 8.64 -19.28
CA GLY A 131 -3.19 8.79 -19.95
C GLY A 131 -3.95 7.46 -20.03
N ASN A 132 -4.07 6.89 -21.22
CA ASN A 132 -4.78 5.61 -21.46
C ASN A 132 -3.82 4.44 -21.75
N ILE A 133 -2.53 4.61 -21.47
CA ILE A 133 -1.52 3.59 -21.72
C ILE A 133 -1.63 2.51 -20.65
N ASP A 134 -1.66 1.26 -21.11
CA ASP A 134 -1.62 0.08 -20.27
C ASP A 134 -0.15 -0.32 -20.03
N CYS A 135 0.27 -0.34 -18.76
CA CYS A 135 1.62 -0.73 -18.36
C CYS A 135 1.97 -2.18 -18.67
N ASN A 136 0.97 -3.00 -19.01
CA ASN A 136 1.16 -4.38 -19.43
C ASN A 136 1.32 -4.54 -20.95
N SER A 137 1.32 -3.43 -21.69
CA SER A 137 1.56 -3.45 -23.13
C SER A 137 2.99 -3.89 -23.46
N THR A 138 3.14 -4.82 -24.39
CA THR A 138 4.46 -5.24 -24.91
C THR A 138 5.12 -4.18 -25.82
N SER A 139 4.42 -3.08 -26.08
CA SER A 139 4.82 -2.04 -27.06
C SER A 139 5.07 -0.66 -26.46
N LEU A 140 5.48 -0.61 -25.19
CA LEU A 140 5.82 0.65 -24.51
C LEU A 140 7.14 1.24 -25.00
N ASP A 141 7.18 2.55 -25.19
CA ASP A 141 8.41 3.29 -25.38
C ASP A 141 9.18 3.45 -24.06
N TYR A 142 10.40 4.00 -24.12
CA TYR A 142 11.25 4.15 -22.91
C TYR A 142 10.63 5.08 -21.86
N PHE A 143 9.97 6.15 -22.28
CA PHE A 143 9.35 7.09 -21.37
C PHE A 143 8.15 6.44 -20.67
N GLU A 144 7.31 5.74 -21.42
CA GLU A 144 6.14 5.04 -20.89
C GLU A 144 6.56 3.95 -19.90
N LYS A 145 7.64 3.21 -20.20
CA LYS A 145 8.24 2.24 -19.26
C LYS A 145 8.70 2.90 -17.95
N ASP A 146 9.38 4.04 -18.02
CA ASP A 146 9.82 4.77 -16.83
C ASP A 146 8.64 5.23 -15.98
N VAL A 147 7.55 5.72 -16.61
CA VAL A 147 6.35 6.14 -15.86
C VAL A 147 5.62 4.96 -15.26
N CYS A 148 5.48 3.86 -16.00
CA CYS A 148 4.93 2.62 -15.48
C CYS A 148 5.72 2.12 -14.27
N PHE A 149 7.06 2.16 -14.37
CA PHE A 149 7.94 1.84 -13.26
C PHE A 149 7.65 2.71 -12.02
N PHE A 150 7.62 4.03 -12.17
CA PHE A 150 7.34 4.92 -11.03
C PHE A 150 5.93 4.73 -10.46
N LYS A 151 4.94 4.46 -11.31
CA LYS A 151 3.59 4.11 -10.88
C LYS A 151 3.61 2.86 -10.02
N GLY A 152 4.26 1.77 -10.46
CA GLY A 152 4.29 0.54 -9.69
C GLY A 152 5.06 0.66 -8.38
N ILE A 153 6.13 1.46 -8.32
CA ILE A 153 6.76 1.78 -7.02
C ILE A 153 5.76 2.43 -6.07
N ALA A 154 4.98 3.40 -6.55
CA ALA A 154 3.98 4.06 -5.73
C ALA A 154 2.80 3.13 -5.37
N ASP A 155 2.36 2.26 -6.29
CA ASP A 155 1.36 1.21 -6.01
C ASP A 155 1.87 0.27 -4.90
N PHE A 156 3.15 -0.12 -4.98
CA PHE A 156 3.80 -1.02 -4.04
C PHE A 156 3.94 -0.39 -2.65
N ALA A 157 4.43 0.85 -2.59
CA ALA A 157 4.49 1.61 -1.36
C ALA A 157 3.08 1.79 -0.75
N LYS A 158 2.07 2.17 -1.54
CA LYS A 158 0.68 2.33 -1.07
C LYS A 158 0.17 1.06 -0.40
N ALA A 159 0.42 -0.08 -1.01
CA ALA A 159 -0.04 -1.35 -0.47
C ALA A 159 0.71 -1.75 0.80
N ALA A 160 2.02 -1.55 0.87
CA ALA A 160 2.78 -1.76 2.09
C ALA A 160 2.31 -0.86 3.23
N THR A 161 2.08 0.43 2.96
CA THR A 161 1.47 1.39 3.90
C THR A 161 0.07 0.92 4.32
N SER A 162 -0.70 0.33 3.41
CA SER A 162 -2.05 -0.20 3.70
C SER A 162 -2.01 -1.44 4.59
N PHE A 163 -1.05 -2.35 4.41
CA PHE A 163 -0.82 -3.47 5.32
C PHE A 163 -0.42 -2.96 6.72
N SER A 164 0.46 -1.97 6.77
CA SER A 164 0.84 -1.33 8.03
C SER A 164 -0.40 -0.77 8.76
N LEU A 165 -1.24 0.00 8.07
CA LEU A 165 -2.50 0.53 8.62
C LEU A 165 -3.51 -0.55 9.01
N LEU A 166 -3.59 -1.63 8.24
CA LEU A 166 -4.47 -2.75 8.55
C LEU A 166 -4.08 -3.39 9.89
N PHE A 167 -2.79 -3.65 10.07
CA PHE A 167 -2.21 -4.24 11.28
C PHE A 167 -2.01 -3.25 12.42
N GLN A 168 -2.44 -1.99 12.28
CA GLN A 168 -2.54 -1.12 13.45
C GLN A 168 -3.70 -1.58 14.33
N SER A 169 -3.37 -2.02 15.54
CA SER A 169 -4.33 -2.30 16.60
C SER A 169 -4.43 -1.10 17.54
N VAL A 170 -5.66 -0.68 17.86
CA VAL A 170 -5.91 0.38 18.83
C VAL A 170 -6.14 -0.20 20.22
N GLY A 171 -5.05 -0.34 20.96
CA GLY A 171 -5.08 -0.85 22.33
C GLY A 171 -3.91 -1.78 22.68
N VAL A 172 -3.16 -2.22 21.67
CA VAL A 172 -1.94 -3.01 21.83
C VAL A 172 -0.76 -2.18 21.30
N GLU A 173 0.27 -1.97 22.12
CA GLU A 173 1.50 -1.27 21.68
C GLU A 173 2.37 -2.22 20.85
N GLU A 174 1.89 -2.61 19.66
CA GLU A 174 2.63 -3.49 18.75
C GLU A 174 3.56 -2.67 17.85
N ASN A 175 4.77 -3.18 17.64
CA ASN A 175 5.60 -2.69 16.55
C ASN A 175 5.11 -3.34 15.26
N VAL A 176 4.37 -2.59 14.44
CA VAL A 176 3.80 -3.05 13.16
C VAL A 176 4.86 -3.68 12.25
N GLN A 177 6.10 -3.19 12.28
CA GLN A 177 7.20 -3.79 11.53
C GLN A 177 7.47 -5.24 11.98
N GLN A 178 7.46 -5.50 13.28
CA GLN A 178 7.66 -6.83 13.83
C GLN A 178 6.45 -7.74 13.56
N VAL A 179 5.22 -7.19 13.60
CA VAL A 179 4.01 -7.93 13.22
C VAL A 179 4.13 -8.43 11.78
N ILE A 180 4.49 -7.54 10.85
CA ILE A 180 4.66 -7.88 9.42
C ILE A 180 5.77 -8.91 9.23
N GLU A 181 6.91 -8.76 9.92
CA GLU A 181 8.02 -9.72 9.84
C GLU A 181 7.64 -11.11 10.35
N ILE A 182 6.86 -11.20 11.42
CA ILE A 182 6.38 -12.47 11.97
C ILE A 182 5.32 -13.10 11.07
N TRP A 183 4.35 -12.30 10.63
CA TRP A 183 3.25 -12.74 9.77
C TRP A 183 3.76 -13.30 8.44
N ALA A 184 4.65 -12.57 7.76
CA ALA A 184 5.13 -12.99 6.46
C ALA A 184 6.32 -13.97 6.56
N GLY A 185 7.24 -13.80 7.53
CA GLY A 185 8.46 -14.62 7.64
C GLY A 185 8.29 -16.03 8.22
N GLY A 186 7.13 -16.36 8.78
CA GLY A 186 6.70 -17.73 9.13
C GLY A 186 7.57 -18.58 10.08
N ASN A 187 8.74 -18.12 10.56
CA ASN A 187 9.75 -19.03 11.14
C ASN A 187 10.46 -18.59 12.44
N ASP A 188 10.29 -17.37 12.95
CA ASP A 188 11.01 -16.96 14.18
C ASP A 188 10.15 -17.09 15.46
N THR A 189 10.02 -18.34 15.90
CA THR A 189 9.27 -18.76 17.10
C THR A 189 9.89 -18.33 18.45
N GLU A 190 11.04 -17.64 18.46
CA GLU A 190 11.81 -17.37 19.68
C GLU A 190 11.53 -16.00 20.35
N SER A 191 10.64 -15.15 19.80
CA SER A 191 10.34 -13.81 20.36
C SER A 191 8.86 -13.49 20.67
N LEU A 192 7.98 -14.50 20.60
CA LEU A 192 6.52 -14.32 20.74
C LEU A 192 6.15 -13.94 22.19
N THR A 193 5.79 -12.68 22.40
CA THR A 193 5.21 -12.15 23.65
C THR A 193 3.69 -12.00 23.49
N CYS A 194 2.97 -11.62 24.55
CA CYS A 194 1.50 -11.51 24.52
C CYS A 194 0.93 -10.46 23.52
N ASP A 195 1.80 -9.76 22.80
CA ASP A 195 1.45 -8.69 21.86
C ASP A 195 1.73 -9.10 20.38
N LEU A 196 2.08 -10.38 20.07
CA LEU A 196 2.44 -10.88 18.73
C LEU A 196 2.14 -12.39 18.54
N ASP A 197 1.15 -12.81 17.72
CA ASP A 197 0.92 -14.23 17.37
C ASP A 197 0.20 -14.54 16.04
N ALA A 198 0.65 -13.92 14.95
CA ALA A 198 0.02 -13.98 13.63
C ALA A 198 0.06 -15.37 12.94
N ASN A 199 0.26 -16.47 13.69
CA ASN A 199 0.33 -17.85 13.18
C ASN A 199 0.16 -18.96 14.25
N GLN A 200 -0.74 -18.77 15.23
CA GLN A 200 -1.38 -19.85 16.01
C GLN A 200 -0.60 -20.44 17.21
N ASN A 201 -0.27 -19.61 18.21
CA ASN A 201 0.30 -20.01 19.51
C ASN A 201 -0.57 -19.71 20.77
N ASN A 202 -1.77 -19.13 20.60
CA ASN A 202 -2.76 -18.76 21.61
C ASN A 202 -2.55 -17.39 22.29
N VAL A 203 -2.30 -16.35 21.50
CA VAL A 203 -2.22 -14.96 21.96
C VAL A 203 -2.95 -14.04 20.97
N PRO A 204 -3.63 -12.97 21.41
CA PRO A 204 -4.24 -12.01 20.49
C PRO A 204 -3.22 -11.11 19.77
N ASP A 205 -3.41 -10.87 18.48
CA ASP A 205 -2.64 -9.88 17.72
C ASP A 205 -3.48 -9.07 16.71
N SER A 206 -2.87 -8.02 16.17
CA SER A 206 -3.48 -7.15 15.17
C SER A 206 -3.86 -7.82 13.84
N VAL A 207 -3.24 -8.94 13.46
CA VAL A 207 -3.55 -9.71 12.25
C VAL A 207 -4.85 -10.49 12.46
N GLU A 208 -5.04 -11.15 13.60
CA GLU A 208 -6.30 -11.83 13.96
C GLU A 208 -7.47 -10.85 14.01
N PHE A 209 -7.27 -9.65 14.58
CA PHE A 209 -8.28 -8.60 14.57
C PHE A 209 -8.60 -8.12 13.14
N SER A 210 -7.59 -8.03 12.28
CA SER A 210 -7.77 -7.64 10.88
C SER A 210 -8.53 -8.71 10.10
N ALA A 211 -8.18 -9.98 10.29
CA ALA A 211 -8.87 -11.12 9.71
C ALA A 211 -10.33 -11.20 10.17
N GLY A 212 -10.57 -11.06 11.48
CA GLY A 212 -11.93 -11.05 12.04
C GLY A 212 -12.77 -9.89 11.50
N ALA A 213 -12.18 -8.71 11.28
CA ALA A 213 -12.89 -7.60 10.64
C ALA A 213 -13.26 -7.89 9.18
N LEU A 214 -12.34 -8.49 8.42
CA LEU A 214 -12.57 -8.87 7.02
C LEU A 214 -13.64 -9.97 6.90
N GLU A 215 -13.57 -11.00 7.75
CA GLU A 215 -14.58 -12.07 7.81
C GLU A 215 -15.96 -11.53 8.22
N TYR A 216 -16.00 -10.62 9.19
CA TYR A 216 -17.23 -9.96 9.60
C TYR A 216 -17.81 -9.10 8.48
N ALA A 217 -16.98 -8.36 7.75
CA ALA A 217 -17.40 -7.58 6.60
C ALA A 217 -17.95 -8.47 5.48
N ALA A 218 -17.35 -9.63 5.26
CA ALA A 218 -17.75 -10.57 4.22
C ALA A 218 -19.04 -11.34 4.57
N THR A 219 -19.15 -11.87 5.80
CA THR A 219 -20.17 -12.87 6.15
C THR A 219 -21.13 -12.42 7.26
N GLY A 220 -20.80 -11.35 7.98
CA GLY A 220 -21.49 -10.92 9.19
C GLY A 220 -21.23 -11.80 10.42
N ASN A 221 -20.31 -12.76 10.32
CA ASN A 221 -19.87 -13.63 11.42
C ASN A 221 -18.34 -13.59 11.53
N VAL A 222 -17.81 -14.10 12.64
CA VAL A 222 -16.37 -14.35 12.80
C VAL A 222 -16.09 -15.74 13.35
N THR A 223 -14.97 -16.28 12.93
CA THR A 223 -14.30 -17.48 13.41
C THR A 223 -12.87 -17.16 13.83
N SER A 224 -12.25 -16.12 13.27
CA SER A 224 -10.90 -15.63 13.65
C SER A 224 -10.84 -14.89 14.99
N CYS A 225 -11.99 -14.55 15.59
CA CYS A 225 -12.05 -13.90 16.91
C CYS A 225 -13.13 -14.54 17.79
N ASP A 226 -13.01 -14.39 19.11
CA ASP A 226 -14.00 -14.92 20.05
C ASP A 226 -15.34 -14.18 20.01
N SER A 227 -15.34 -12.86 19.75
CA SER A 227 -16.58 -12.10 19.60
C SER A 227 -16.42 -10.80 18.81
N VAL A 228 -17.51 -10.40 18.15
CA VAL A 228 -17.67 -9.07 17.54
C VAL A 228 -18.93 -8.41 18.08
N VAL A 229 -18.82 -7.15 18.46
CA VAL A 229 -19.94 -6.31 18.90
C VAL A 229 -19.97 -5.05 18.05
N PRO A 230 -21.05 -4.80 17.27
CA PRO A 230 -21.24 -3.51 16.61
C PRO A 230 -21.49 -2.41 17.65
N GLU A 231 -20.64 -1.39 17.66
CA GLU A 231 -20.75 -0.24 18.57
C GLU A 231 -21.79 0.77 18.07
N GLY A 232 -21.94 0.87 16.75
CA GLY A 232 -22.92 1.75 16.14
C GLY A 232 -22.59 2.13 14.71
N ASN A 233 -23.50 2.92 14.15
CA ASN A 233 -23.39 3.49 12.82
C ASN A 233 -23.14 4.99 12.90
N PHE A 234 -22.12 5.45 12.19
CA PHE A 234 -21.45 6.73 12.36
C PHE A 234 -21.14 7.39 11.01
N THR A 235 -20.70 8.65 11.02
CA THR A 235 -20.39 9.39 9.77
C THR A 235 -18.98 9.95 9.73
N PHE A 236 -18.31 10.10 10.88
CA PHE A 236 -16.98 10.68 11.01
C PHE A 236 -16.84 12.03 10.30
N GLY A 237 -17.92 12.84 10.27
CA GLY A 237 -17.94 14.13 9.57
C GLY A 237 -18.20 14.04 8.05
N TYR A 238 -18.38 12.84 7.49
CA TYR A 238 -18.70 12.63 6.07
C TYR A 238 -20.21 12.43 5.86
N PRO A 239 -20.98 13.47 5.47
CA PRO A 239 -22.44 13.43 5.49
C PRO A 239 -23.08 12.45 4.51
N ASN A 240 -22.33 12.01 3.49
CA ASN A 240 -22.80 11.09 2.45
C ASN A 240 -22.28 9.66 2.64
N LYS A 241 -21.50 9.41 3.69
CA LYS A 241 -20.95 8.09 4.02
C LYS A 241 -21.52 7.61 5.33
N LYS A 242 -21.51 6.29 5.50
CA LYS A 242 -21.97 5.64 6.72
C LYS A 242 -20.97 4.56 7.06
N PHE A 243 -20.49 4.60 8.29
CA PHE A 243 -19.50 3.68 8.79
C PHE A 243 -20.07 2.91 9.97
N GLU A 244 -19.75 1.63 10.07
CA GLU A 244 -19.98 0.83 11.26
C GLU A 244 -18.67 0.68 12.01
N VAL A 245 -18.70 0.95 13.32
CA VAL A 245 -17.58 0.61 14.20
C VAL A 245 -17.89 -0.74 14.82
N ILE A 246 -16.94 -1.67 14.72
CA ILE A 246 -17.00 -2.95 15.41
C ILE A 246 -15.94 -3.02 16.49
N LYS A 247 -16.31 -3.63 17.60
CA LYS A 247 -15.43 -4.02 18.70
C LYS A 247 -15.17 -5.51 18.59
N LEU A 248 -13.92 -5.88 18.39
CA LEU A 248 -13.47 -7.26 18.34
C LEU A 248 -12.87 -7.62 19.69
N THR A 249 -13.08 -8.84 20.15
CA THR A 249 -12.46 -9.34 21.39
C THR A 249 -11.95 -10.74 21.15
N ILE A 250 -10.72 -10.96 21.59
CA ILE A 250 -10.05 -12.26 21.61
C ILE A 250 -9.74 -12.57 23.06
N ASN A 251 -10.21 -13.72 23.52
CA ASN A 251 -10.06 -14.16 24.89
C ASN A 251 -8.64 -14.66 25.10
N ALA A 252 -8.02 -14.24 26.20
CA ALA A 252 -6.72 -14.80 26.58
C ALA A 252 -6.83 -16.31 26.80
N ASN A 253 -5.87 -17.05 26.24
CA ASN A 253 -5.65 -18.46 26.53
C ASN A 253 -4.16 -18.70 26.84
N GLY A 254 -3.84 -19.83 27.46
CA GLY A 254 -2.44 -20.21 27.74
C GLY A 254 -1.70 -19.22 28.65
N THR A 255 -0.67 -18.55 28.12
CA THR A 255 0.23 -17.65 28.85
C THR A 255 -0.25 -16.20 28.93
N CYS A 256 -1.30 -15.81 28.18
CA CYS A 256 -1.89 -14.47 28.28
C CYS A 256 -2.71 -14.31 29.56
N SER A 257 -2.61 -13.15 30.20
CA SER A 257 -3.36 -12.84 31.41
C SER A 257 -4.69 -12.13 31.15
N ASP A 258 -4.82 -11.42 30.03
CA ASP A 258 -5.92 -10.50 29.78
C ASP A 258 -6.44 -10.61 28.34
N ASN A 259 -7.76 -10.55 28.19
CA ASN A 259 -8.40 -10.49 26.88
C ASN A 259 -7.95 -9.22 26.15
N ALA A 260 -7.68 -9.34 24.85
CA ALA A 260 -7.40 -8.18 24.01
C ALA A 260 -8.68 -7.72 23.33
N THR A 261 -8.69 -6.44 22.96
CA THR A 261 -9.81 -5.81 22.27
C THR A 261 -9.25 -4.81 21.29
N ASP A 262 -9.81 -4.80 20.09
CA ASP A 262 -9.48 -3.85 19.04
C ASP A 262 -10.77 -3.30 18.42
N TYR A 263 -10.65 -2.15 17.75
CA TYR A 263 -11.73 -1.49 17.03
C TYR A 263 -11.37 -1.36 15.58
N LYS A 264 -12.26 -1.84 14.71
CA LYS A 264 -12.13 -1.67 13.27
C LYS A 264 -13.35 -0.93 12.73
N VAL A 265 -13.15 -0.24 11.62
CA VAL A 265 -14.18 0.56 10.95
C VAL A 265 -14.51 -0.09 9.61
N LEU A 266 -15.80 -0.14 9.30
CA LEU A 266 -16.30 -0.66 8.04
C LEU A 266 -17.13 0.43 7.35
N GLU A 267 -16.96 0.63 6.05
CA GLU A 267 -17.90 1.44 5.27
C GLU A 267 -19.11 0.57 4.89
N ILE A 268 -20.30 1.11 5.10
CA ILE A 268 -21.55 0.48 4.68
C ILE A 268 -21.88 0.97 3.27
N LEU A 269 -21.62 0.13 2.27
CA LEU A 269 -21.87 0.44 0.86
C LEU A 269 -23.32 0.15 0.46
N SER A 270 -23.92 -0.88 1.07
CA SER A 270 -25.31 -1.26 0.85
C SER A 270 -25.93 -1.86 2.12
N SER A 271 -27.19 -2.32 2.09
CA SER A 271 -27.80 -3.00 3.26
C SER A 271 -27.04 -4.25 3.69
N ASP A 272 -26.39 -4.93 2.75
CA ASP A 272 -25.79 -6.25 2.94
C ASP A 272 -24.30 -6.29 2.53
N THR A 273 -23.72 -5.14 2.16
CA THR A 273 -22.33 -5.04 1.71
C THR A 273 -21.58 -4.04 2.57
N LYS A 274 -20.47 -4.51 3.15
CA LYS A 274 -19.56 -3.72 3.96
C LYS A 274 -18.13 -3.97 3.49
N THR A 275 -17.26 -2.99 3.69
CA THR A 275 -15.83 -3.12 3.40
C THR A 275 -14.99 -2.59 4.56
N VAL A 276 -13.91 -3.29 4.92
CA VAL A 276 -12.96 -2.82 5.94
C VAL A 276 -12.18 -1.63 5.40
N VAL A 277 -12.19 -0.54 6.15
CA VAL A 277 -11.54 0.72 5.77
C VAL A 277 -10.20 0.86 6.47
N LEU A 278 -9.26 1.53 5.81
CA LEU A 278 -8.00 1.91 6.43
C LEU A 278 -8.25 3.11 7.36
N THR A 279 -7.63 3.08 8.54
CA THR A 279 -7.82 4.10 9.57
C THR A 279 -6.50 4.62 10.08
N ASP A 280 -6.43 5.91 10.40
CA ASP A 280 -5.25 6.52 11.02
C ASP A 280 -5.67 7.49 12.13
N GLY A 281 -4.97 7.41 13.27
CA GLY A 281 -5.30 8.16 14.47
C GLY A 281 -6.74 7.93 14.97
N TYR A 282 -7.26 8.90 15.73
CA TYR A 282 -8.59 8.83 16.33
C TYR A 282 -9.41 10.05 15.98
N CYS A 283 -10.71 9.86 15.75
CA CYS A 283 -11.65 10.97 15.62
C CYS A 283 -13.06 10.64 16.13
N ASP A 284 -13.81 11.69 16.43
CA ASP A 284 -15.20 11.63 16.86
C ASP A 284 -16.06 11.00 15.77
N ALA A 285 -16.79 9.94 16.12
CA ALA A 285 -17.58 9.15 15.20
C ALA A 285 -18.72 9.91 14.52
N ASP A 286 -19.20 11.00 15.11
CA ASP A 286 -20.30 11.77 14.55
C ASP A 286 -19.80 12.93 13.69
N ASN A 287 -18.76 13.64 14.12
CA ASN A 287 -18.35 14.91 13.49
C ASN A 287 -16.93 14.91 12.91
N GLY A 288 -16.12 13.87 13.13
CA GLY A 288 -14.77 13.74 12.57
C GLY A 288 -13.71 14.61 13.24
N THR A 289 -14.02 15.25 14.37
CA THR A 289 -13.01 16.03 15.12
C THR A 289 -11.95 15.07 15.67
N THR A 290 -10.67 15.38 15.45
CA THR A 290 -9.54 14.58 15.95
C THR A 290 -9.59 14.40 17.46
N CYS A 291 -9.27 13.19 17.91
CA CYS A 291 -9.12 12.82 19.31
C CYS A 291 -7.67 12.40 19.61
N ASP A 292 -7.25 12.55 20.87
CA ASP A 292 -5.91 12.13 21.30
C ASP A 292 -5.79 10.61 21.51
N ALA A 293 -6.92 9.93 21.78
CA ALA A 293 -6.97 8.50 22.07
C ALA A 293 -8.38 7.92 21.89
N LEU A 294 -8.46 6.59 21.84
CA LEU A 294 -9.70 5.81 21.91
C LEU A 294 -10.52 6.17 23.16
N ASN A 295 -11.81 6.43 22.99
CA ASN A 295 -12.73 6.71 24.10
C ASN A 295 -14.19 6.41 23.69
N GLU A 296 -14.72 5.26 24.11
CA GLU A 296 -16.10 4.84 23.83
C GLU A 296 -17.15 5.87 24.32
N THR A 297 -16.92 6.49 25.48
CA THR A 297 -17.88 7.45 26.06
C THR A 297 -17.93 8.76 25.27
N ALA A 298 -16.77 9.20 24.76
CA ALA A 298 -16.65 10.36 23.89
C ALA A 298 -16.86 10.03 22.41
N ARG A 299 -17.09 8.75 22.06
CA ARG A 299 -17.20 8.23 20.68
C ARG A 299 -15.96 8.53 19.83
N CYS A 300 -14.79 8.52 20.44
CA CYS A 300 -13.52 8.61 19.72
C CYS A 300 -13.09 7.20 19.33
N TYR A 301 -13.04 6.91 18.03
CA TYR A 301 -12.66 5.63 17.43
C TYR A 301 -11.61 5.84 16.33
N PRO A 302 -11.02 4.78 15.76
CA PRO A 302 -10.10 4.91 14.63
C PRO A 302 -10.71 5.74 13.51
N CYS A 303 -9.95 6.69 12.97
CA CYS A 303 -10.49 7.63 11.99
C CYS A 303 -10.37 7.06 10.57
N PRO A 304 -11.46 6.91 9.81
CA PRO A 304 -11.38 6.41 8.43
C PRO A 304 -10.61 7.38 7.54
N ILE A 305 -9.72 6.84 6.71
CA ILE A 305 -9.00 7.61 5.70
C ILE A 305 -9.91 7.78 4.47
N VAL A 306 -10.23 9.03 4.15
CA VAL A 306 -11.06 9.39 2.99
C VAL A 306 -10.32 10.41 2.14
N THR A 307 -10.09 10.08 0.88
CA THR A 307 -9.39 10.90 -0.11
C THR A 307 -10.38 11.29 -1.21
N GLU A 308 -10.56 12.59 -1.49
CA GLU A 308 -11.47 13.08 -2.54
C GLU A 308 -12.94 12.56 -2.49
N ASN A 309 -13.42 12.15 -1.31
CA ASN A 309 -14.70 11.47 -1.03
C ASN A 309 -14.74 9.96 -1.32
N ASP A 310 -13.63 9.36 -1.72
CA ASP A 310 -13.47 7.91 -1.78
C ASP A 310 -12.80 7.44 -0.49
N THR A 311 -13.30 6.32 0.05
CA THR A 311 -12.73 5.75 1.26
C THR A 311 -11.57 4.86 0.86
N GLU A 312 -10.44 4.97 1.55
CA GLU A 312 -9.34 4.03 1.35
C GLU A 312 -9.71 2.71 2.04
N THR A 313 -9.73 1.63 1.27
CA THR A 313 -10.07 0.30 1.76
C THR A 313 -8.88 -0.63 1.64
N VAL A 314 -8.88 -1.66 2.49
CA VAL A 314 -7.89 -2.75 2.44
C VAL A 314 -7.89 -3.40 1.05
N ILE A 315 -9.09 -3.66 0.52
CA ILE A 315 -9.33 -4.29 -0.78
C ILE A 315 -8.68 -3.47 -1.90
N SER A 316 -8.97 -2.17 -1.97
CA SER A 316 -8.49 -1.33 -3.07
C SER A 316 -6.97 -1.29 -3.13
N SER A 317 -6.28 -1.30 -1.98
CA SER A 317 -4.82 -1.23 -1.96
C SER A 317 -4.15 -2.59 -2.19
N ILE A 318 -4.63 -3.64 -1.52
CA ILE A 318 -4.01 -4.98 -1.57
C ILE A 318 -4.31 -5.68 -2.89
N VAL A 319 -5.54 -5.64 -3.39
CA VAL A 319 -5.88 -6.25 -4.68
C VAL A 319 -5.16 -5.56 -5.82
N GLU A 320 -5.01 -4.24 -5.77
CA GLU A 320 -4.30 -3.51 -6.79
C GLU A 320 -2.81 -3.86 -6.82
N LEU A 321 -2.18 -4.01 -5.65
CA LEU A 321 -0.84 -4.58 -5.53
C LEU A 321 -0.74 -5.98 -6.13
N ILE A 322 -1.62 -6.88 -5.71
CA ILE A 322 -1.59 -8.29 -6.13
C ILE A 322 -1.81 -8.38 -7.64
N ASN A 323 -2.72 -7.59 -8.20
CA ASN A 323 -3.08 -7.70 -9.61
C ASN A 323 -2.14 -6.95 -10.55
N ASN A 324 -1.52 -5.84 -10.11
CA ASN A 324 -0.75 -4.95 -10.99
C ASN A 324 0.70 -4.71 -10.53
N GLY A 325 1.01 -4.95 -9.26
CA GLY A 325 2.33 -4.72 -8.67
C GLY A 325 3.39 -5.70 -9.20
N THR A 326 3.02 -6.95 -9.45
CA THR A 326 3.97 -8.00 -9.88
C THR A 326 4.58 -7.75 -11.24
N GLU A 327 3.75 -7.40 -12.23
CA GLU A 327 4.19 -7.08 -13.59
C GLU A 327 5.13 -5.87 -13.57
N THR A 328 4.85 -4.90 -12.68
CA THR A 328 5.69 -3.71 -12.57
C THR A 328 7.02 -4.01 -11.87
N MET A 329 7.04 -4.84 -10.82
CA MET A 329 8.28 -5.22 -10.13
C MET A 329 9.18 -6.10 -11.00
N ALA A 330 8.61 -7.07 -11.72
CA ALA A 330 9.35 -7.92 -12.67
C ALA A 330 10.05 -7.08 -13.77
N SER A 331 9.51 -5.92 -14.13
CA SER A 331 10.14 -5.03 -15.12
C SER A 331 11.40 -4.30 -14.62
N VAL A 332 11.65 -4.31 -13.32
CA VAL A 332 12.66 -3.47 -12.63
C VAL A 332 13.82 -4.31 -12.13
N ILE A 333 13.47 -5.43 -11.53
CA ILE A 333 14.43 -6.37 -11.00
C ILE A 333 14.84 -7.20 -12.21
N SER A 334 16.03 -6.91 -12.75
CA SER A 334 16.59 -7.56 -13.96
C SER A 334 16.35 -9.07 -14.00
N ASP A 335 16.33 -9.66 -15.22
CA ASP A 335 16.18 -11.10 -15.59
C ASP A 335 16.83 -12.17 -14.66
N ASP A 336 17.67 -11.79 -13.69
CA ASP A 336 18.37 -12.67 -12.75
C ASP A 336 17.66 -12.83 -11.38
N ASN A 337 16.51 -12.19 -11.11
CA ASN A 337 15.80 -12.27 -9.82
C ASN A 337 14.39 -12.89 -9.95
N GLU A 338 14.34 -14.13 -10.45
CA GLU A 338 13.14 -14.98 -10.47
C GLU A 338 12.49 -15.08 -9.07
N ASP A 339 13.29 -14.98 -8.01
CA ASP A 339 12.87 -15.15 -6.60
C ASP A 339 11.77 -14.16 -6.15
N VAL A 340 11.78 -12.90 -6.59
CA VAL A 340 10.75 -11.92 -6.17
C VAL A 340 9.44 -12.11 -6.92
N GLU A 341 9.52 -12.39 -8.22
CA GLU A 341 8.34 -12.68 -9.04
C GLU A 341 7.68 -13.99 -8.59
N GLU A 342 8.48 -15.00 -8.25
CA GLU A 342 8.02 -16.26 -7.67
C GLU A 342 7.37 -16.03 -6.30
N SER A 343 8.03 -15.31 -5.37
CA SER A 343 7.46 -14.99 -4.06
C SER A 343 6.12 -14.26 -4.16
N LEU A 344 6.04 -13.29 -5.07
CA LEU A 344 4.82 -12.55 -5.34
C LEU A 344 3.71 -13.45 -5.89
N THR A 345 4.04 -14.31 -6.84
CA THR A 345 3.11 -15.28 -7.43
C THR A 345 2.62 -16.28 -6.39
N ASP A 346 3.51 -16.73 -5.50
CA ASP A 346 3.18 -17.63 -4.40
C ASP A 346 2.21 -16.99 -3.40
N ILE A 347 2.41 -15.71 -3.04
CA ILE A 347 1.42 -14.97 -2.23
C ILE A 347 0.05 -14.96 -2.92
N LYS A 348 0.00 -14.72 -4.24
CA LYS A 348 -1.29 -14.74 -4.95
C LYS A 348 -1.92 -16.13 -4.94
N ARG A 349 -1.11 -17.18 -5.10
CA ARG A 349 -1.57 -18.57 -5.03
C ARG A 349 -2.11 -18.86 -3.64
N ASP A 350 -1.41 -18.47 -2.59
CA ASP A 350 -1.81 -18.68 -1.20
C ASP A 350 -3.12 -17.97 -0.87
N ILE A 351 -3.30 -16.73 -1.35
CA ILE A 351 -4.56 -16.00 -1.20
C ILE A 351 -5.70 -16.68 -1.97
N CYS A 352 -5.42 -17.23 -3.15
CA CYS A 352 -6.43 -17.87 -4.00
C CYS A 352 -6.71 -19.34 -3.65
N GLU A 353 -5.84 -20.01 -2.91
CA GLU A 353 -5.94 -21.45 -2.59
C GLU A 353 -7.25 -21.83 -1.87
N PRO A 354 -7.76 -21.05 -0.88
CA PRO A 354 -9.02 -21.38 -0.21
C PRO A 354 -10.21 -21.42 -1.17
N ASN A 355 -10.21 -20.57 -2.20
CA ASN A 355 -11.26 -20.53 -3.21
C ASN A 355 -10.72 -20.11 -4.59
N PRO A 356 -10.16 -21.05 -5.37
CA PRO A 356 -9.52 -20.71 -6.65
C PRO A 356 -10.50 -20.10 -7.66
N SER A 357 -11.80 -20.41 -7.56
CA SER A 357 -12.81 -19.84 -8.48
C SER A 357 -12.97 -18.32 -8.35
N ALA A 358 -12.49 -17.73 -7.26
CA ALA A 358 -12.41 -16.29 -7.02
C ALA A 358 -11.27 -15.61 -7.78
N CYS A 359 -10.42 -16.39 -8.46
CA CYS A 359 -9.21 -15.90 -9.12
C CYS A 359 -9.19 -16.27 -10.60
N LEU A 360 -8.32 -15.58 -11.32
CA LEU A 360 -8.00 -15.81 -12.72
C LEU A 360 -6.55 -16.27 -12.83
N CYS A 361 -6.32 -17.30 -13.62
CA CYS A 361 -5.03 -17.92 -13.86
C CYS A 361 -4.61 -17.65 -15.30
N SER A 362 -3.35 -17.27 -15.46
CA SER A 362 -2.68 -17.12 -16.75
C SER A 362 -1.57 -18.16 -16.87
N PHE A 363 -1.41 -18.71 -18.06
CA PHE A 363 -0.36 -19.70 -18.38
C PHE A 363 0.59 -19.23 -19.48
N ASP A 364 0.20 -18.16 -20.17
CA ASP A 364 0.91 -17.56 -21.29
C ASP A 364 1.20 -16.07 -21.05
N GLY A 365 0.88 -15.55 -19.87
CA GLY A 365 0.99 -14.13 -19.50
C GLY A 365 -0.05 -13.23 -20.17
N VAL A 366 -0.99 -13.76 -20.95
CA VAL A 366 -1.90 -12.95 -21.79
C VAL A 366 -3.37 -13.35 -21.61
N THR A 367 -3.65 -14.65 -21.51
CA THR A 367 -5.00 -15.20 -21.47
C THR A 367 -5.38 -15.57 -20.05
N TRP A 368 -6.43 -14.92 -19.54
CA TRP A 368 -6.95 -15.15 -18.20
C TRP A 368 -8.15 -16.09 -18.21
N ASN A 369 -8.09 -17.15 -17.41
CA ASN A 369 -9.18 -18.11 -17.24
C ASN A 369 -9.49 -18.30 -15.75
N ASP A 370 -10.69 -18.71 -15.40
CA ASP A 370 -11.02 -19.04 -14.01
C ASP A 370 -10.05 -20.08 -13.45
N CYS A 371 -9.48 -19.79 -12.27
CA CYS A 371 -8.65 -20.78 -11.59
C CYS A 371 -9.51 -21.91 -11.02
N THR A 372 -8.86 -23.06 -10.90
CA THR A 372 -9.28 -24.29 -10.23
C THR A 372 -8.11 -24.77 -9.38
N ASN A 373 -8.35 -25.70 -8.46
CA ASN A 373 -7.28 -26.30 -7.65
C ASN A 373 -6.15 -26.86 -8.54
N ASP A 374 -6.48 -27.46 -9.69
CA ASP A 374 -5.46 -28.07 -10.58
C ASP A 374 -4.67 -27.03 -11.38
N THR A 375 -5.25 -25.85 -11.64
CA THR A 375 -4.64 -24.82 -12.48
C THR A 375 -3.84 -23.80 -11.68
N LEU A 376 -4.13 -23.63 -10.39
CA LEU A 376 -3.52 -22.61 -9.55
C LEU A 376 -2.01 -22.81 -9.40
N ASP A 377 -1.59 -24.04 -9.07
CA ASP A 377 -0.18 -24.40 -8.88
C ASP A 377 0.65 -24.36 -10.16
N SER A 378 -0.01 -24.45 -11.32
CA SER A 378 0.65 -24.49 -12.63
C SER A 378 0.54 -23.18 -13.42
N ALA A 379 -0.17 -22.19 -12.88
CA ALA A 379 -0.31 -20.88 -13.49
C ALA A 379 1.02 -20.12 -13.42
N THR A 380 1.37 -19.43 -14.50
CA THR A 380 2.51 -18.52 -14.53
C THR A 380 2.19 -17.21 -13.81
N ASP A 381 0.92 -16.83 -13.73
CA ASP A 381 0.46 -15.68 -12.97
C ASP A 381 -0.99 -15.88 -12.51
N VAL A 382 -1.37 -15.20 -11.43
CA VAL A 382 -2.68 -15.27 -10.78
C VAL A 382 -3.21 -13.85 -10.55
N LYS A 383 -4.51 -13.62 -10.69
CA LYS A 383 -5.18 -12.36 -10.36
C LYS A 383 -6.44 -12.62 -9.56
N ILE A 384 -6.71 -11.81 -8.56
CA ILE A 384 -7.96 -11.87 -7.79
C ILE A 384 -9.05 -11.16 -8.59
N LYS A 385 -10.24 -11.76 -8.69
CA LYS A 385 -11.41 -11.10 -9.30
C LYS A 385 -11.90 -10.00 -8.34
N SER A 386 -11.70 -8.74 -8.74
CA SER A 386 -12.03 -7.57 -7.91
C SER A 386 -13.50 -7.14 -8.00
N ASP A 387 -14.35 -7.88 -8.72
CA ASP A 387 -15.75 -7.52 -8.95
C ASP A 387 -16.69 -7.90 -7.79
N ASN A 388 -16.17 -8.59 -6.77
CA ASN A 388 -16.93 -8.99 -5.60
C ASN A 388 -16.14 -8.75 -4.30
N GLU A 389 -16.35 -7.59 -3.67
CA GLU A 389 -15.67 -7.20 -2.43
C GLU A 389 -15.85 -8.20 -1.29
N THR A 390 -17.04 -8.80 -1.17
CA THR A 390 -17.29 -9.84 -0.16
C THR A 390 -16.34 -11.02 -0.34
N LEU A 391 -16.15 -11.47 -1.58
CA LEU A 391 -15.29 -12.60 -1.89
C LEU A 391 -13.81 -12.27 -1.64
N VAL A 392 -13.37 -11.07 -2.00
CA VAL A 392 -11.98 -10.66 -1.74
C VAL A 392 -11.69 -10.59 -0.24
N GLN A 393 -12.61 -10.02 0.56
CA GLN A 393 -12.41 -9.94 2.01
C GLN A 393 -12.33 -11.32 2.65
N ASP A 394 -13.15 -12.27 2.18
CA ASP A 394 -13.11 -13.67 2.63
C ASP A 394 -11.74 -14.32 2.32
N LEU A 395 -11.24 -14.17 1.09
CA LEU A 395 -9.90 -14.66 0.71
C LEU A 395 -8.78 -14.04 1.55
N LEU A 396 -8.85 -12.73 1.79
CA LEU A 396 -7.85 -12.03 2.59
C LEU A 396 -7.93 -12.46 4.06
N ALA A 397 -9.13 -12.65 4.62
CA ALA A 397 -9.30 -13.17 5.98
C ALA A 397 -8.71 -14.58 6.13
N ASP A 398 -8.99 -15.48 5.18
CA ASP A 398 -8.41 -16.82 5.14
C ASP A 398 -6.87 -16.76 5.04
N TYR A 399 -6.34 -15.89 4.18
CA TYR A 399 -4.89 -15.74 4.02
C TYR A 399 -4.21 -15.20 5.29
N LEU A 400 -4.83 -14.25 5.99
CA LEU A 400 -4.29 -13.70 7.24
C LEU A 400 -4.33 -14.68 8.42
N THR A 401 -5.10 -15.77 8.32
CA THR A 401 -5.30 -16.74 9.42
C THR A 401 -4.65 -18.11 9.18
N LYS A 402 -4.05 -18.29 8.01
CA LYS A 402 -3.17 -19.43 7.71
C LYS A 402 -1.96 -19.42 8.63
#